data_AF-E3USX1-F1
#
_entry.id   AF-E3USX1-F1
#
_cell.length_a   1.000
_cell.length_b   1.000
_cell.length_c   1.000
_cell.angle_alpha   90.00
_cell.angle_beta   90.00
_cell.angle_gamma   90.00
#
_symmetry.space_group_name_H-M   'P 1'
#
loop_
_entity.id
_entity.type
_entity.pdbx_description
1 polymer ?
#
loop_
_entity_poly.entity_id
_entity_poly.type
_entity_poly.pdbx_seq_one_letter_code
_entity_poly.pdbx_strand_id
1 'polypeptide(L)' 'MTVDIVLMCYNKEEDQLKVLLIQRKGHPYRNSWALPGGFVQKDESTGESVLRETKEETGVVISKENIEQLHTF' A
#
# COMPACT_ATOMS: atom_id res chain seq x y z
N MET A 1 -9.87 4.24 -11.01
CA MET A 1 -10.01 4.11 -9.55
C MET A 1 -8.71 3.54 -9.02
N THR A 2 -8.15 4.14 -7.98
CA THR A 2 -6.91 3.67 -7.35
C THR A 2 -7.17 3.31 -5.90
N VAL A 3 -6.25 2.53 -5.34
CA VAL A 3 -6.12 2.31 -3.91
C VAL A 3 -4.72 2.74 -3.47
N ASP A 4 -4.64 3.38 -2.30
CA ASP A 4 -3.39 3.76 -1.66
C ASP A 4 -3.40 3.17 -0.25
N ILE A 5 -2.24 2.68 0.20
CA ILE A 5 -2.15 1.83 1.40
C ILE A 5 -1.15 2.44 2.37
N VAL A 6 -1.60 2.68 3.60
CA VAL A 6 -0.71 3.06 4.72
C VAL A 6 -0.33 1.79 5.47
N LEU A 7 0.77 1.16 5.05
CA LEU A 7 1.26 -0.06 5.70
C LEU A 7 2.16 0.32 6.88
N MET A 8 1.69 0.02 8.09
CA MET A 8 2.41 0.26 9.33
C MET A 8 2.98 -1.03 9.89
N CYS A 9 4.21 -0.96 10.41
CA CYS A 9 4.80 -2.05 11.18
C CYS A 9 5.54 -1.49 12.40
N TYR A 10 5.81 -2.35 13.37
CA TYR A 10 6.54 -1.99 14.58
C TYR A 10 7.76 -2.89 14.74
N ASN A 11 8.95 -2.29 14.77
CA ASN A 11 10.20 -3.00 15.06
C ASN A 11 10.42 -3.02 16.57
N LYS A 12 10.33 -4.21 17.17
CA LYS A 12 10.48 -4.43 18.62
C LYS A 12 11.92 -4.21 19.11
N GLU A 13 12.92 -4.47 18.27
CA GLU A 13 14.34 -4.34 18.67
C GLU A 13 14.77 -2.88 18.73
N GLU A 14 14.23 -2.05 17.85
CA GLU A 14 14.52 -0.61 17.76
C GLU A 14 13.51 0.25 18.52
N ASP A 15 12.43 -0.33 19.04
CA ASP A 15 11.28 0.37 19.64
C ASP A 15 10.70 1.46 18.72
N GLN A 16 10.40 1.09 17.47
CA GLN A 16 10.02 2.06 16.42
C GLN A 16 8.80 1.63 15.61
N LEU A 17 7.85 2.55 15.47
CA LEU A 17 6.80 2.50 14.45
C LEU A 17 7.37 2.93 13.10
N LYS A 18 7.10 2.17 12.04
CA LYS A 18 7.54 2.45 10.67
C LYS A 18 6.35 2.41 9.72
N VAL A 19 6.44 3.21 8.66
CA VAL A 19 5.50 3.22 7.54
C VAL A 19 6.24 2.93 6.25
N LEU A 20 5.63 2.15 5.37
CA LEU A 20 6.21 1.86 4.07
C LEU A 20 5.93 2.98 3.06
N LEU A 21 6.98 3.40 2.35
CA LEU A 21 6.91 4.34 1.25
C LEU A 21 7.67 3.78 0.04
N ILE A 22 7.18 4.09 -1.15
CA ILE A 22 7.85 3.79 -2.42
C ILE A 22 8.35 5.08 -3.06
N GLN A 23 9.47 5.00 -3.78
CA GLN A 23 9.95 6.13 -4.58
C GLN A 23 9.41 6.00 -6.01
N ARG A 24 8.64 7.00 -6.45
CA ARG A 24 7.97 6.97 -7.76
C ARG A 24 8.97 7.05 -8.92
N LYS A 25 8.91 6.08 -9.84
CA LYS A 25 9.72 6.10 -11.08
C LYS A 25 9.04 6.89 -12.23
N GLY A 26 7.72 7.06 -12.19
CA GLY A 26 6.91 7.70 -13.23
C GLY A 26 6.51 9.15 -12.92
N HIS A 27 6.11 9.90 -13.96
CA HIS A 27 5.43 11.20 -13.81
C HIS A 27 3.91 11.01 -13.67
N PRO A 28 3.19 11.96 -13.04
CA PRO A 28 3.70 13.12 -12.30
C PRO A 28 4.36 12.71 -10.97
N TYR A 29 5.08 13.66 -10.35
CA TYR A 29 5.80 13.49 -9.08
C TYR A 29 6.89 12.41 -9.09
N ARG A 30 7.62 12.30 -10.22
CA ARG A 30 8.78 11.42 -10.34
C ARG A 30 9.81 11.74 -9.24
N ASN A 31 10.43 10.69 -8.70
CA ASN A 31 11.40 10.70 -7.59
C ASN A 31 10.86 11.13 -6.23
N SER A 32 9.56 11.45 -6.13
CA SER A 32 8.92 11.72 -4.83
C SER A 32 8.58 10.41 -4.13
N TRP A 33 8.53 10.46 -2.80
CA TRP A 33 7.99 9.38 -1.98
C TRP A 33 6.47 9.38 -2.06
N ALA A 34 5.87 8.20 -2.11
CA ALA A 34 4.43 8.00 -2.12
C ALA A 34 4.07 6.75 -1.32
N LEU A 35 2.78 6.64 -0.99
CA LEU A 35 2.23 5.40 -0.48
C LEU A 35 2.30 4.32 -1.57
N PRO A 36 2.51 3.05 -1.18
CA PRO A 36 2.27 1.92 -2.08
C PRO A 36 0.80 1.87 -2.48
N GLY A 37 0.54 1.44 -3.70
CA GLY A 37 -0.81 1.49 -4.26
C GLY A 37 -0.83 1.39 -5.77
N GLY A 38 -2.03 1.26 -6.31
CA GLY A 38 -2.18 1.01 -7.73
C GLY A 38 -3.60 1.10 -8.22
N PHE A 39 -3.80 0.66 -9.47
CA PHE A 39 -5.09 0.73 -10.13
C PHE A 39 -5.94 -0.48 -9.77
N VAL A 40 -7.21 -0.22 -9.43
CA VAL A 40 -8.20 -1.27 -9.27
C VAL A 40 -8.56 -1.83 -10.65
N GLN A 41 -8.39 -3.13 -10.82
CA GLN A 41 -8.78 -3.84 -12.05
C GLN A 41 -10.30 -3.97 -12.17
N LYS A 42 -10.80 -4.25 -13.37
CA LYS A 42 -12.26 -4.27 -13.64
C LYS A 42 -13.02 -5.31 -12.82
N ASP A 43 -12.39 -6.44 -12.53
CA ASP A 43 -13.03 -7.60 -11.91
C ASP A 43 -12.54 -7.84 -10.47
N GLU A 44 -11.95 -6.82 -9.82
CA GLU A 44 -11.51 -6.89 -8.42
C GLU A 44 -12.16 -5.79 -7.56
N SER A 45 -12.43 -6.12 -6.30
CA SER A 45 -12.80 -5.14 -5.28
C SER A 45 -11.59 -4.30 -4.85
N THR A 46 -11.82 -3.12 -4.24
CA THR A 46 -10.74 -2.31 -3.65
C THR A 46 -9.94 -3.10 -2.61
N GLY A 47 -10.62 -3.93 -1.81
CA GLY A 47 -9.97 -4.83 -0.86
C GLY A 47 -9.05 -5.85 -1.54
N GLU A 48 -9.49 -6.50 -2.62
CA GLU A 48 -8.64 -7.43 -3.40
C GLU A 48 -7.46 -6.72 -4.06
N SER A 49 -7.70 -5.52 -4.58
CA SER A 49 -6.66 -4.67 -5.15
C SER A 49 -5.56 -4.36 -4.14
N VAL A 50 -5.92 -3.97 -2.91
CA VAL A 50 -4.95 -3.71 -1.83
C VAL A 50 -4.07 -4.92 -1.52
N LEU A 51 -4.66 -6.11 -1.45
CA LEU A 51 -3.91 -7.35 -1.17
C LEU A 51 -2.92 -7.68 -2.31
N ARG A 52 -3.35 -7.50 -3.57
CA ARG A 52 -2.53 -7.73 -4.76
C ARG A 52 -1.37 -6.73 -4.85
N GLU A 53 -1.67 -5.43 -4.78
CA GLU A 53 -0.68 -4.35 -4.87
C GLU A 53 0.36 -4.44 -3.74
N THR A 54 -0.08 -4.72 -2.50
CA THR A 54 0.85 -4.92 -1.37
C THR A 54 1.84 -6.04 -1.67
N LYS A 55 1.36 -7.17 -2.19
CA LYS A 55 2.23 -8.31 -2.53
C LYS A 55 3.17 -7.98 -3.68
N GLU A 56 2.69 -7.32 -4.73
CA GLU A 56 3.48 -7.01 -5.93
C GLU A 56 4.60 -6.00 -5.64
N GLU A 57 4.35 -4.95 -4.86
CA GLU A 57 5.33 -3.90 -4.60
C GLU A 57 6.30 -4.24 -3.46
N THR A 58 5.86 -5.06 -2.50
CA THR A 58 6.56 -5.22 -1.22
C THR A 58 6.95 -6.67 -0.92
N GLY A 59 6.33 -7.64 -1.59
CA GLY A 59 6.47 -9.07 -1.29
C GLY A 59 5.72 -9.53 -0.03
N VAL A 60 5.11 -8.62 0.72
CA VAL A 60 4.36 -8.94 1.95
C VAL A 60 2.98 -9.49 1.61
N VAL A 61 2.59 -10.60 2.25
CA VAL A 61 1.27 -11.20 2.10
C VAL A 61 0.42 -10.87 3.32
N ILE A 62 -0.72 -10.22 3.10
CA ILE A 62 -1.72 -9.83 4.11
C ILE A 62 -3.09 -10.42 3.78
N SER A 63 -4.02 -10.44 4.74
CA SER A 63 -5.41 -10.87 4.57
C SER A 63 -6.39 -9.71 4.74
N LYS A 64 -7.68 -9.95 4.44
CA LYS A 64 -8.76 -8.97 4.67
C LYS A 64 -8.93 -8.61 6.16
N GLU A 65 -8.44 -9.44 7.08
CA GLU A 65 -8.50 -9.17 8.54
C GLU A 65 -7.41 -8.20 8.98
N ASN A 66 -6.41 -7.93 8.13
CA ASN A 66 -5.30 -7.02 8.43
C ASN A 66 -5.52 -5.60 7.89
N ILE A 67 -6.63 -5.36 7.19
CA ILE A 67 -6.90 -4.09 6.51
C ILE A 67 -8.20 -3.45 7.01
N GLU A 68 -8.22 -2.13 6.98
CA GLU A 68 -9.39 -1.32 7.28
C GLU A 68 -9.52 -0.23 6.22
N GLN A 69 -10.73 -0.04 5.67
CA GLN A 69 -10.98 1.04 4.71
C GLN A 69 -11.00 2.38 5.45
N LEU A 70 -9.98 3.21 5.21
CA LEU A 70 -9.83 4.49 5.90
C LEU A 70 -10.77 5.58 5.35
N HIS A 71 -10.61 5.97 4.08
CA HIS A 71 -11.35 7.05 3.45
C HIS A 71 -11.28 6.97 1.92
N THR A 72 -12.16 7.69 1.22
CA THR A 72 -12.09 7.89 -0.23
C THR A 72 -11.93 9.38 -0.51
N PHE A 73 -10.82 9.74 -1.18
CA PHE A 73 -10.47 11.12 -1.55
C PHE A 73 -10.93 11.48 -2.96
#